data_AF-A0A482VMS9-F1
#
_entry.id   AF-A0A482VMS9-F1
#
_cell.length_a   1.000
_cell.length_b   1.000
_cell.length_c   1.000
_cell.angle_alpha   90.00
_cell.angle_beta   90.00
_cell.angle_gamma   90.00
#
_symmetry.space_group_name_H-M   'P 1'
#
loop_
_entity.id
_entity.type
_entity.pdbx_description
1 polymer ?
#
loop_
_entity_poly.entity_id
_entity_poly.type
_entity_poly.pdbx_seq_one_letter_code
_entity_poly.pdbx_strand_id
1 'polypeptide(L)'
;MVYYNEDRVLFITDRLKELIKVKGYQVSPAELEEIIRDFPNVEDAAVIGVPHPTQGEVPRAYIIPKKSTKINIRDLEDYMKGKVAPYKQLKGGVAIVD
;
A
#
# COMPACT_ATOMS: atom_id res chain seq x y z
N MET A 1 -6.24 14.15 -12.55
CA MET A 1 -6.89 15.09 -13.47
C MET A 1 -6.27 16.47 -13.30
N VAL A 2 -6.35 17.30 -14.35
CA VAL A 2 -5.81 18.66 -14.37
C VAL A 2 -6.87 19.57 -14.95
N TYR A 3 -7.14 20.71 -14.32
CA TYR A 3 -8.04 21.73 -14.84
C TYR A 3 -7.56 23.14 -14.50
N TYR A 4 -8.04 24.14 -15.25
CA TYR A 4 -7.83 25.55 -14.95
C TYR A 4 -9.11 26.13 -14.36
N ASN A 5 -9.01 26.96 -13.33
CA ASN A 5 -10.15 27.76 -12.88
C ASN A 5 -10.32 29.03 -13.76
N GLU A 6 -11.33 29.85 -13.45
CA GLU A 6 -11.64 31.09 -14.18
C GLU A 6 -10.47 32.10 -14.17
N ASP A 7 -9.67 32.08 -13.11
CA ASP A 7 -8.47 32.93 -12.95
C ASP A 7 -7.22 32.38 -13.68
N ARG A 8 -7.37 31.32 -14.50
CA ARG A 8 -6.28 30.60 -15.18
C ARG A 8 -5.23 30.00 -14.23
N VAL A 9 -5.63 29.72 -12.99
CA VAL A 9 -4.82 28.97 -12.03
C VAL A 9 -4.95 27.49 -12.34
N LEU A 10 -3.82 26.81 -12.45
CA LEU A 10 -3.73 25.38 -12.73
C LEU A 10 -3.94 24.57 -11.45
N PHE A 11 -4.94 23.69 -11.46
CA PHE A 11 -5.20 22.74 -10.38
C PHE A 11 -4.88 21.32 -10.85
N ILE A 12 -4.04 20.63 -10.07
CA ILE A 12 -3.72 19.21 -10.25
C ILE A 12 -4.45 18.47 -9.14
N THR A 13 -5.62 17.91 -9.45
CA THR A 13 -6.45 17.25 -8.44
C THR A 13 -6.12 15.79 -8.24
N ASP A 14 -5.54 15.13 -9.24
CA ASP A 14 -5.28 13.70 -9.13
C ASP A 14 -4.22 13.20 -10.10
N ARG A 15 -3.63 12.03 -9.83
CA ARG A 15 -2.79 11.29 -10.77
C ARG A 15 -3.50 9.99 -11.14
N LEU A 16 -3.44 9.61 -12.42
CA LEU A 16 -4.11 8.40 -12.94
C LEU A 16 -3.69 7.11 -12.21
N LYS A 17 -2.53 7.11 -11.54
CA LYS A 17 -2.04 6.00 -10.73
C LYS A 17 -2.18 6.37 -9.25
N GLU A 18 -2.87 5.52 -8.50
CA GLU A 18 -2.95 5.61 -7.03
C GLU A 18 -1.57 5.36 -6.44
N LEU A 19 -0.96 6.39 -5.85
CA LEU A 19 0.35 6.33 -5.21
C LEU A 19 0.22 6.79 -3.77
N ILE A 20 0.75 5.99 -2.84
CA ILE A 20 0.75 6.29 -1.41
C ILE A 20 1.89 7.26 -1.12
N LYS A 21 1.59 8.36 -0.42
CA LYS A 21 2.56 9.43 -0.11
C LYS A 21 3.10 9.26 1.30
N VAL A 22 4.22 8.56 1.44
CA VAL A 22 4.86 8.31 2.74
C VAL A 22 6.04 9.26 2.93
N LYS A 23 5.93 10.25 3.83
CA LYS A 23 6.99 11.25 4.08
C LYS A 23 7.53 11.92 2.80
N GLY A 24 6.66 12.18 1.82
CA GLY A 24 7.04 12.76 0.52
C GLY A 24 7.58 11.74 -0.50
N TYR A 25 7.82 10.49 -0.10
CA TYR A 25 8.13 9.40 -1.03
C TYR A 25 6.85 8.87 -1.66
N GLN A 26 6.96 8.45 -2.93
CA GLN A 26 5.89 7.81 -3.66
C GLN A 26 6.05 6.30 -3.56
N VAL A 27 5.03 5.64 -3.04
CA VAL A 27 4.99 4.18 -2.90
C VAL A 27 3.88 3.65 -3.81
N SER A 28 4.25 2.70 -4.67
CA SER A 28 3.30 2.05 -5.59
C SER A 28 2.60 0.90 -4.86
N PRO A 29 1.26 0.92 -4.74
CA PRO A 29 0.50 -0.21 -4.21
C PRO A 29 0.79 -1.51 -4.94
N ALA A 30 0.76 -1.48 -6.27
CA ALA A 30 0.96 -2.64 -7.13
C ALA A 30 2.30 -3.36 -6.88
N GLU A 31 3.35 -2.61 -6.53
CA GLU A 31 4.66 -3.19 -6.18
C GLU A 31 4.55 -3.98 -4.87
N LEU A 32 3.84 -3.45 -3.87
CA LEU A 32 3.66 -4.13 -2.59
C LEU A 32 2.72 -5.32 -2.71
N GLU A 33 1.65 -5.20 -3.50
CA GLU A 33 0.70 -6.27 -3.78
C GLU A 33 1.38 -7.45 -4.48
N GLU A 34 2.25 -7.20 -5.46
CA GLU A 34 3.04 -8.24 -6.12
C GLU A 34 3.94 -8.98 -5.12
N ILE A 35 4.67 -8.25 -4.28
CA ILE A 35 5.54 -8.86 -3.26
C ILE A 35 4.71 -9.68 -2.26
N ILE A 36 3.55 -9.19 -1.82
CA ILE A 36 2.66 -9.90 -0.89
C ILE A 36 2.10 -11.17 -1.53
N ARG A 37 1.71 -11.14 -2.81
CA ARG A 37 1.20 -12.31 -3.54
C ARG A 37 2.26 -13.41 -3.70
N ASP A 38 3.54 -13.07 -3.70
CA ASP A 38 4.64 -14.05 -3.67
C ASP A 38 4.81 -14.74 -2.31
N PHE A 39 4.19 -14.23 -1.24
CA PHE A 39 4.26 -14.87 0.08
C PHE A 39 3.43 -16.16 0.12
N PRO A 40 3.93 -17.25 0.74
CA PRO A 40 3.17 -18.49 0.86
C PRO A 40 1.79 -18.27 1.47
N ASN A 41 0.81 -19.04 1.00
CA ASN A 41 -0.58 -19.02 1.49
C ASN A 41 -1.38 -17.75 1.18
N VAL A 42 -0.85 -16.78 0.45
CA VAL A 42 -1.63 -15.64 -0.09
C VAL A 42 -2.31 -16.06 -1.40
N GLU A 43 -3.62 -15.84 -1.49
CA GLU A 43 -4.38 -15.97 -2.75
C GLU A 43 -4.38 -14.64 -3.51
N ASP A 44 -4.69 -13.54 -2.81
CA ASP A 44 -4.66 -12.19 -3.37
C ASP A 44 -4.36 -11.14 -2.29
N ALA A 45 -3.96 -9.94 -2.72
CA ALA A 45 -3.69 -8.83 -1.83
C ALA A 45 -3.97 -7.46 -2.48
N ALA A 46 -4.49 -6.54 -1.68
CA ALA A 46 -4.67 -5.14 -2.04
C ALA A 46 -3.95 -4.24 -1.02
N VAL A 47 -3.32 -3.17 -1.48
CA VAL A 47 -2.60 -2.23 -0.62
C VAL A 47 -3.15 -0.82 -0.81
N ILE A 48 -3.46 -0.15 0.30
CA ILE A 48 -3.93 1.24 0.26
C ILE A 48 -3.10 2.13 1.17
N GLY A 49 -3.11 3.43 0.89
CA GLY A 49 -2.60 4.44 1.82
C GLY A 49 -3.62 4.71 2.91
N VAL A 50 -3.20 4.65 4.18
CA VAL A 50 -4.01 5.12 5.31
C VAL A 50 -3.35 6.33 5.97
N PRO A 51 -4.13 7.31 6.47
CA PRO A 51 -3.58 8.48 7.15
C PRO A 51 -2.68 8.09 8.33
N HIS A 52 -1.58 8.81 8.47
CA HIS A 52 -0.61 8.64 9.56
C HIS A 52 -0.21 10.00 10.14
N PRO A 53 -0.23 10.17 11.48
CA PRO A 53 -0.09 11.47 12.14
C PRO A 53 1.19 12.23 11.77
N THR A 54 2.29 11.53 11.51
CA THR A 54 3.60 12.13 11.22
C THR A 54 4.17 11.79 9.85
N GLN A 55 3.49 10.95 9.05
CA GLN A 55 4.03 10.45 7.77
C GLN A 55 3.18 10.84 6.57
N GLY A 56 2.06 11.54 6.79
CA GLY A 56 1.05 11.76 5.76
C GLY A 56 0.24 10.49 5.60
N GLU A 57 0.73 9.55 4.81
CA GLU A 57 0.14 8.23 4.61
C GLU A 57 1.14 7.12 4.94
N VAL A 58 0.62 5.92 5.20
CA VAL A 58 1.41 4.68 5.26
C VAL A 58 0.68 3.54 4.56
N PRO A 59 1.39 2.56 3.98
CA PRO A 59 0.75 1.41 3.34
C PRO A 59 0.07 0.50 4.37
N ARG A 60 -1.16 0.08 4.09
CA ARG A 60 -1.90 -1.00 4.76
C ARG A 60 -2.25 -2.07 3.74
N ALA A 61 -2.08 -3.33 4.11
CA ALA A 61 -2.45 -4.47 3.27
C ALA A 61 -3.76 -5.14 3.73
N TYR A 62 -4.55 -5.58 2.76
CA TYR A 62 -5.67 -6.50 2.92
C TYR A 62 -5.37 -7.77 2.14
N ILE A 63 -5.55 -8.93 2.78
CA ILE A 63 -5.02 -10.18 2.26
C ILE A 63 -6.08 -11.26 2.30
N ILE A 64 -6.28 -11.92 1.17
CA ILE A 64 -7.11 -13.11 1.05
C ILE A 64 -6.17 -14.33 1.16
N PRO A 65 -6.34 -15.19 2.18
CA PRO A 65 -5.57 -16.41 2.29
C PRO A 65 -6.08 -17.48 1.33
N LYS A 66 -5.20 -18.35 0.85
CA LYS A 66 -5.63 -19.55 0.09
C LYS A 66 -6.57 -20.40 0.93
N LYS A 67 -7.52 -21.07 0.27
CA LYS A 67 -8.49 -21.97 0.93
C LYS A 67 -7.83 -22.90 1.96
N SER A 68 -8.41 -22.92 3.16
CA SER A 68 -7.97 -23.75 4.30
C SER A 68 -6.54 -23.50 4.80
N THR A 69 -5.95 -22.34 4.47
CA THR A 69 -4.63 -21.93 4.99
C THR A 69 -4.76 -20.80 6.00
N LYS A 70 -3.67 -20.55 6.75
CA LYS A 70 -3.55 -19.41 7.65
C LYS A 70 -2.29 -18.63 7.31
N ILE A 71 -2.39 -17.32 7.42
CA ILE A 71 -1.26 -16.41 7.25
C ILE A 71 -0.89 -15.88 8.62
N ASN A 72 0.38 -16.05 9.00
CA ASN A 72 0.93 -15.38 10.15
C ASN A 72 1.36 -13.96 9.73
N ILE A 73 0.69 -12.95 10.28
CA ILE A 73 0.95 -11.55 9.95
C ILE A 73 2.40 -11.17 10.23
N ARG A 74 3.00 -11.67 11.31
CA ARG A 74 4.39 -11.36 11.67
C ARG A 74 5.37 -11.89 10.63
N ASP A 75 5.15 -13.11 10.16
CA ASP A 75 6.02 -13.75 9.16
C ASP A 75 5.94 -12.98 7.83
N LEU A 76 4.75 -12.51 7.46
CA LEU A 76 4.55 -11.65 6.30
C LEU A 76 5.25 -10.29 6.45
N GLU A 77 5.09 -9.63 7.60
CA GLU A 77 5.74 -8.34 7.85
C GLU A 77 7.25 -8.46 7.82
N ASP A 78 7.81 -9.53 8.37
CA ASP A 78 9.25 -9.78 8.37
C ASP A 78 9.75 -10.14 6.96
N TYR A 79 8.98 -10.90 6.18
CA TYR A 79 9.24 -11.13 4.75
C TYR A 79 9.25 -9.80 3.95
N MET A 80 8.28 -8.91 4.19
CA MET A 80 8.23 -7.59 3.56
C MET A 80 9.43 -6.73 3.94
N LYS A 81 9.84 -6.70 5.21
CA LYS A 81 11.01 -5.93 5.67
C LYS A 81 12.30 -6.30 4.95
N GLY A 82 12.45 -7.57 4.55
CA GLY A 82 13.59 -8.05 3.78
C GLY A 82 13.57 -7.66 2.29
N LYS A 83 12.43 -7.21 1.76
CA LYS A 83 12.23 -6.94 0.32
C LYS A 83 12.05 -5.47 -0.04
N VAL A 84 11.61 -4.64 0.91
CA VAL A 84 11.28 -3.23 0.63
C VAL A 84 12.00 -2.26 1.55
N ALA A 85 12.22 -1.04 1.06
CA ALA A 85 12.79 0.04 1.85
C ALA A 85 11.88 0.40 3.06
N PRO A 86 12.42 0.95 4.16
CA PRO A 86 11.66 1.22 5.39
C PRO A 86 10.40 2.09 5.25
N TYR A 87 10.33 2.96 4.23
CA TYR A 87 9.16 3.80 3.97
C TYR A 87 8.06 3.09 3.16
N LYS A 88 8.36 1.93 2.57
CA LYS A 88 7.40 1.09 1.84
C LYS A 88 6.76 -0.01 2.71
N GLN A 89 7.24 -0.18 3.94
CA GLN A 89 6.74 -1.19 4.86
C GLN A 89 5.29 -0.92 5.29
N LEU A 90 4.56 -1.98 5.64
CA LEU A 90 3.12 -1.99 5.96
C LEU A 90 2.81 -1.37 7.35
N LYS A 91 3.27 -0.15 7.60
CA LYS A 91 3.07 0.56 8.89
C LYS A 91 1.61 0.94 9.14
N GLY A 92 0.76 0.85 8.13
CA GLY A 92 -0.68 0.95 8.26
C GLY A 92 -1.30 -0.30 8.86
N GLY A 93 -0.56 -1.41 8.97
CA GLY A 93 -1.03 -2.70 9.46
C GLY A 93 -1.43 -3.67 8.34
N VAL A 94 -1.79 -4.88 8.75
CA VAL A 94 -2.25 -5.96 7.86
C VAL A 94 -3.59 -6.45 8.37
N ALA A 95 -4.56 -6.60 7.46
CA ALA A 95 -5.85 -7.22 7.74
C ALA A 95 -6.04 -8.46 6.86
N ILE A 96 -6.50 -9.54 7.46
CA ILE A 96 -6.97 -10.71 6.72
C ILE A 96 -8.45 -10.52 6.42
N VAL A 97 -8.85 -10.78 5.17
CA VAL A 97 -10.23 -10.66 4.68
C VAL A 97 -10.70 -12.00 4.11
N ASP A 98 -12.02 -12.22 4.17
CA ASP A 98 -12.69 -13.49 3.83
C ASP A 98 -13.32 -13.46 2.43
#